data_AF-A0ABD0YU40-F1
#
_entry.id   AF-A0ABD0YU40-F1
#
_cell.length_a   1.000
_cell.length_b   1.000
_cell.length_c   1.000
_cell.angle_alpha   90.00
_cell.angle_beta   90.00
_cell.angle_gamma   90.00
#
_symmetry.space_group_name_H-M   'P 1'
#
loop_
_entity.id
_entity.type
_entity.pdbx_description
1 polymer ?
#
loop_
_entity_poly.entity_id
_entity_poly.type
_entity_poly.pdbx_seq_one_letter_code
_entity_poly.pdbx_strand_id
1 'polypeptide(L)'
;MTDQQENINSLPSSVVEHEVDQILWEMDGKVQRNRDEKLCHHGKNACCVHCSPIEPYDDAYLREQNIKHMSFHAHLRKLTAGVDRGKFLALDNINCRIKRGCKDHPPWPRGICSKCQPNAITLNRQVFRHVDNVMFENPEIVERFLDYWRSSGHQRMGFLYGKYEVHGDVPLGIRASVVAIYEPPQESSRDSITLLPDDKGNIVDDLAQQLGLMKVGWIFTDLVADDVQKGTVKHVRNIDSHFLSAQECITAGHFQNLHPNPCKLSPTGYFGSKFVTVCVTGDDKNQVHMEGYAVSSQCMALVRDQCLIPTKDLPQLGYVKESSDKQYVPDVYYKVIF
;
A
#
# COMPACT_ATOMS: atom_id res chain seq x y z
N MET A 1 24.86 20.01 0.16
CA MET A 1 24.54 21.35 0.65
C MET A 1 23.15 21.66 0.11
N THR A 2 22.07 21.45 0.83
CA THR A 2 21.75 21.91 2.19
C THR A 2 21.17 20.79 3.06
N ASP A 3 21.81 20.55 4.20
CA ASP A 3 21.35 19.66 5.26
C ASP A 3 20.22 20.35 6.04
N GLN A 4 19.04 19.73 6.11
CA GLN A 4 18.03 20.09 7.10
C GLN A 4 18.30 19.30 8.39
N GLN A 5 18.57 20.03 9.47
CA GLN A 5 18.76 19.52 10.82
C GLN A 5 17.47 18.87 11.34
N GLU A 6 17.50 17.56 11.63
CA GLU A 6 16.50 16.91 12.47
C GLU A 6 16.73 17.30 13.93
N ASN A 7 15.94 18.27 14.41
CA ASN A 7 15.90 18.67 15.81
C ASN A 7 14.79 17.88 16.51
N ILE A 8 15.17 16.99 17.45
CA ILE A 8 14.26 16.18 18.25
C ILE A 8 13.67 17.06 19.35
N ASN A 9 12.64 17.82 18.99
CA ASN A 9 11.63 18.41 19.86
C ASN A 9 10.37 18.50 19.00
N SER A 10 9.58 17.41 19.00
CA SER A 10 8.42 17.25 18.11
C SER A 10 7.31 18.22 18.48
N LEU A 11 7.31 19.37 17.81
CA LEU A 11 6.08 20.09 17.51
C LEU A 11 5.13 19.10 16.82
N PRO A 12 3.81 19.11 17.10
CA PRO A 12 2.87 18.31 16.33
C PRO A 12 3.06 18.66 14.85
N SER A 13 3.31 17.64 14.02
CA SER A 13 3.57 17.84 12.60
C SER A 13 2.39 18.60 11.99
N SER A 14 2.67 19.77 11.41
CA SER A 14 1.66 20.66 10.80
C SER A 14 1.16 20.15 9.45
N VAL A 15 1.16 18.82 9.26
CA VAL A 15 0.83 18.18 8.00
C VAL A 15 -0.68 18.21 7.79
N VAL A 16 -1.09 18.55 6.56
CA VAL A 16 -2.50 18.53 6.16
C VAL A 16 -2.81 17.14 5.60
N GLU A 17 -3.71 16.43 6.26
CA GLU A 17 -4.18 15.12 5.81
C GLU A 17 -5.16 15.26 4.64
N HIS A 18 -5.31 14.21 3.82
CA HIS A 18 -6.25 14.27 2.70
C HIS A 18 -7.69 14.41 3.22
N GLU A 19 -8.57 15.02 2.43
CA GLU A 19 -9.96 15.26 2.80
C GLU A 19 -10.67 13.99 3.30
N VAL A 20 -10.46 12.85 2.61
CA VAL A 20 -11.01 11.56 3.04
C VAL A 20 -10.59 11.14 4.45
N ASP A 21 -9.36 11.46 4.86
CA ASP A 21 -8.88 11.10 6.21
C ASP A 21 -9.52 11.98 7.27
N GLN A 22 -9.74 13.27 6.94
CA GLN A 22 -10.42 14.21 7.84
C GLN A 22 -11.88 13.78 8.05
N ILE A 23 -12.57 13.40 6.97
CA ILE A 23 -13.94 12.86 7.04
C ILE A 23 -13.97 11.58 7.88
N LEU A 24 -13.12 10.59 7.57
CA LEU A 24 -13.09 9.32 8.29
C LEU A 24 -12.70 9.48 9.76
N TRP A 25 -11.89 10.49 10.09
CA TRP A 25 -11.50 10.79 11.46
C TRP A 25 -12.68 11.29 12.31
N GLU A 26 -13.69 11.92 11.72
CA GLU A 26 -14.90 12.35 12.43
C GLU A 26 -15.93 11.22 12.59
N MET A 27 -15.85 10.18 11.77
CA MET A 27 -16.77 9.03 11.81
C MET A 27 -16.41 8.05 12.94
N ASP A 28 -17.42 7.54 13.67
CA ASP A 28 -17.19 6.51 14.69
C ASP A 28 -16.82 5.14 14.07
N GLY A 29 -17.35 4.85 12.87
CA GLY A 29 -17.15 3.60 12.15
C GLY A 29 -17.91 2.41 12.72
N LYS A 30 -18.82 2.63 13.68
CA LYS A 30 -19.52 1.51 14.34
C LYS A 30 -20.49 0.84 13.40
N VAL A 31 -20.40 -0.49 13.33
CA VAL A 31 -21.30 -1.28 12.48
C VAL A 31 -22.56 -1.59 13.27
N GLN A 32 -23.70 -1.16 12.73
CA GLN A 32 -25.00 -1.43 13.32
C GLN A 32 -25.38 -2.90 13.08
N ARG A 33 -25.76 -3.61 14.14
CA ARG A 33 -26.26 -4.98 14.04
C ARG A 33 -27.78 -5.01 14.02
N ASN A 34 -28.33 -5.90 13.22
CA ASN A 34 -29.75 -6.21 13.28
C ASN A 34 -30.09 -6.90 14.62
N ARG A 35 -31.34 -6.76 15.06
CA ARG A 35 -31.84 -7.45 16.24
C ARG A 35 -31.83 -8.96 15.99
N ASP A 36 -31.23 -9.72 16.89
CA ASP A 36 -31.31 -11.18 16.87
C ASP A 36 -32.67 -11.64 17.39
N GLU A 37 -33.47 -12.31 16.55
CA GLU A 37 -34.83 -12.73 16.91
C GLU A 37 -34.87 -13.72 18.09
N LYS A 38 -33.80 -14.50 18.30
CA LYS A 38 -33.74 -15.55 19.31
C LYS A 38 -33.11 -15.06 20.62
N LEU A 39 -32.10 -14.20 20.53
CA LEU A 39 -31.29 -13.79 21.68
C LEU A 39 -31.67 -12.39 22.23
N CYS A 40 -32.36 -11.55 21.46
CA CYS A 40 -32.76 -10.22 21.91
C CYS A 40 -34.13 -10.22 22.64
N HIS A 41 -34.09 -10.34 23.96
CA HIS A 41 -35.26 -10.23 24.84
C HIS A 41 -35.53 -8.80 25.33
N HIS A 42 -35.63 -7.84 24.42
CA HIS A 42 -35.92 -6.44 24.74
C HIS A 42 -36.86 -5.80 23.70
N GLY A 43 -37.46 -4.66 24.07
CA GLY A 43 -38.33 -3.88 23.18
C GLY A 43 -37.59 -3.21 22.02
N LYS A 44 -38.33 -2.60 21.09
CA LYS A 44 -37.80 -2.01 19.84
C LYS A 44 -36.76 -0.89 20.04
N ASN A 45 -36.84 -0.15 21.15
CA ASN A 45 -35.97 1.00 21.44
C ASN A 45 -34.85 0.68 22.46
N ALA A 46 -34.67 -0.59 22.81
CA ALA A 46 -33.61 -1.04 23.70
C ALA A 46 -32.56 -1.83 22.90
N CYS A 47 -31.35 -1.93 23.44
CA CYS A 47 -30.27 -2.72 22.88
C CYS A 47 -29.66 -3.67 23.92
N CYS A 48 -29.29 -4.88 23.51
CA CYS A 48 -28.47 -5.79 24.31
C CYS A 48 -27.14 -6.09 23.59
N VAL A 49 -26.32 -6.95 24.20
CA VAL A 49 -25.01 -7.39 23.66
C VAL A 49 -25.09 -8.09 22.30
N HIS A 50 -26.28 -8.53 21.86
CA HIS A 50 -26.47 -9.21 20.57
C HIS A 50 -26.86 -8.26 19.43
N CYS A 51 -27.33 -7.05 19.74
CA CYS A 51 -27.73 -6.07 18.72
C CYS A 51 -27.08 -4.68 18.93
N SER A 52 -26.21 -4.53 19.93
CA SER A 52 -25.44 -3.30 20.10
C SER A 52 -24.49 -3.11 18.91
N PRO A 53 -24.17 -1.86 18.53
CA PRO A 53 -23.18 -1.60 17.51
C PRO A 53 -21.84 -2.25 17.87
N ILE A 54 -21.14 -2.78 16.87
CA ILE A 54 -19.81 -3.36 17.04
C ILE A 54 -18.75 -2.41 16.50
N GLU A 55 -17.53 -2.59 16.99
CA GLU A 55 -16.39 -1.77 16.59
C GLU A 55 -15.96 -2.08 15.14
N PRO A 56 -15.44 -1.10 14.38
CA PRO A 56 -15.03 -1.29 12.99
C PRO A 56 -13.92 -2.33 12.78
N TYR A 57 -13.22 -2.70 13.85
CA TYR A 57 -12.11 -3.64 13.87
C TYR A 57 -12.49 -5.02 14.48
N ASP A 58 -13.79 -5.32 14.59
CA ASP A 58 -14.26 -6.62 15.10
C ASP A 58 -13.87 -7.78 14.17
N ASP A 59 -13.05 -8.70 14.67
CA ASP A 59 -12.48 -9.79 13.87
C ASP A 59 -13.54 -10.81 13.39
N ALA A 60 -14.66 -10.96 14.10
CA ALA A 60 -15.73 -11.89 13.71
C ALA A 60 -16.51 -11.32 12.53
N TYR A 61 -16.92 -10.04 12.62
CA TYR A 61 -17.60 -9.34 11.54
C TYR A 61 -16.76 -9.27 10.26
N LEU A 62 -15.48 -8.89 10.38
CA LEU A 62 -14.58 -8.83 9.22
C LEU A 62 -14.45 -10.19 8.53
N ARG A 63 -14.40 -11.29 9.30
CA ARG A 63 -14.36 -12.65 8.75
C ARG A 63 -15.67 -13.03 8.06
N GLU A 64 -16.81 -12.73 8.67
CA GLU A 64 -18.14 -13.00 8.10
C GLU A 64 -18.37 -12.27 6.77
N GLN A 65 -17.86 -11.04 6.65
CA GLN A 65 -17.94 -10.23 5.42
C GLN A 65 -16.81 -10.51 4.41
N ASN A 66 -15.98 -11.54 4.63
CA ASN A 66 -14.82 -11.86 3.79
C ASN A 66 -13.80 -10.71 3.64
N ILE A 67 -13.74 -9.82 4.63
CA ILE A 67 -12.79 -8.70 4.67
C ILE A 67 -11.45 -9.21 5.21
N LYS A 68 -10.48 -9.40 4.30
CA LYS A 68 -9.17 -9.99 4.61
C LYS A 68 -8.27 -9.12 5.49
N HIS A 69 -8.45 -7.79 5.45
CA HIS A 69 -7.66 -6.81 6.20
C HIS A 69 -8.59 -5.66 6.62
N MET A 70 -8.44 -5.15 7.84
CA MET A 70 -9.20 -3.97 8.27
C MET A 70 -8.69 -2.71 7.53
N SER A 71 -9.53 -1.69 7.42
CA SER A 71 -9.11 -0.38 6.91
C SER A 71 -8.08 0.24 7.85
N PHE A 72 -7.25 1.14 7.33
CA PHE A 72 -6.29 1.87 8.16
C PHE A 72 -6.99 2.68 9.26
N HIS A 73 -8.13 3.31 8.97
CA HIS A 73 -8.89 4.07 9.97
C HIS A 73 -9.52 3.17 11.05
N ALA A 74 -9.98 1.96 10.70
CA ALA A 74 -10.38 0.96 11.71
C ALA A 74 -9.19 0.54 12.60
N HIS A 75 -8.00 0.41 12.01
CA HIS A 75 -6.77 0.15 12.78
C HIS A 75 -6.43 1.30 13.72
N LEU A 76 -6.57 2.55 13.28
CA LEU A 76 -6.40 3.73 14.15
C LEU A 76 -7.40 3.69 15.31
N ARG A 77 -8.69 3.41 15.04
CA ARG A 77 -9.70 3.26 16.11
C ARG A 77 -9.28 2.22 17.13
N LYS A 78 -8.78 1.06 16.68
CA LYS A 78 -8.29 -0.02 17.56
C LYS A 78 -7.15 0.46 18.47
N LEU A 79 -6.21 1.22 17.93
CA LEU A 79 -5.07 1.77 18.68
C LEU A 79 -5.50 2.88 19.65
N THR A 80 -6.55 3.64 19.33
CA THR A 80 -7.05 4.75 20.15
C THR A 80 -8.17 4.35 21.13
N ALA A 81 -8.65 3.11 21.11
CA ALA A 81 -9.79 2.66 21.92
C ALA A 81 -9.50 2.57 23.44
N GLY A 82 -8.22 2.66 23.84
CA GLY A 82 -7.81 2.58 25.25
C GLY A 82 -8.13 3.82 26.09
N VAL A 83 -7.88 3.73 27.39
CA VAL A 83 -8.15 4.79 28.38
C VAL A 83 -7.47 6.12 28.02
N ASP A 84 -6.26 6.03 27.46
CA ASP A 84 -5.47 7.20 27.05
C ASP A 84 -5.94 7.85 25.74
N ARG A 85 -6.94 7.28 25.06
CA ARG A 85 -7.49 7.77 23.78
C ARG A 85 -6.42 8.09 22.73
N GLY A 86 -5.34 7.32 22.71
CA GLY A 86 -4.22 7.53 21.79
C GLY A 86 -3.32 8.72 22.12
N LYS A 87 -3.38 9.30 23.32
CA LYS A 87 -2.53 10.44 23.73
C LYS A 87 -1.03 10.19 23.54
N PHE A 88 -0.59 8.95 23.65
CA PHE A 88 0.81 8.54 23.47
C PHE A 88 1.03 7.71 22.20
N LEU A 89 0.04 7.67 21.30
CA LEU A 89 0.16 6.94 20.05
C LEU A 89 1.12 7.68 19.12
N ALA A 90 2.22 7.03 18.78
CA ALA A 90 3.17 7.47 17.77
C ALA A 90 3.29 6.38 16.70
N LEU A 91 2.83 6.69 15.49
CA LEU A 91 2.95 5.79 14.35
C LEU A 91 4.30 6.00 13.67
N ASP A 92 5.27 5.18 14.07
CA ASP A 92 6.62 5.20 13.52
C ASP A 92 6.76 4.28 12.31
N ASN A 93 7.37 4.81 11.25
CA ASN A 93 7.82 3.98 10.14
C ASN A 93 9.07 3.20 10.57
N ILE A 94 9.17 1.95 10.12
CA ILE A 94 10.36 1.11 10.33
C ILE A 94 11.57 1.80 9.71
N ASN A 95 12.71 1.77 10.43
CA ASN A 95 13.98 2.31 9.98
C ASN A 95 15.06 1.23 10.02
N CYS A 96 15.62 0.91 8.85
CA CYS A 96 16.62 -0.14 8.67
C CYS A 96 18.06 0.41 8.70
N ARG A 97 18.24 1.72 8.92
CA ARG A 97 19.56 2.38 8.91
C ARG A 97 20.10 2.53 10.32
N ILE A 98 21.44 2.56 10.43
CA ILE A 98 22.12 2.93 11.67
C ILE A 98 21.75 4.36 12.05
N LYS A 99 21.33 4.57 13.30
CA LYS A 99 21.07 5.91 13.84
C LYS A 99 22.35 6.73 13.79
N ARG A 100 22.29 7.90 13.15
CA ARG A 100 23.43 8.82 13.04
C ARG A 100 23.74 9.48 14.39
N GLY A 101 25.00 9.87 14.60
CA GLY A 101 25.40 10.67 15.76
C GLY A 101 25.68 9.90 17.05
N CYS A 102 25.92 8.58 16.99
CA CYS A 102 26.39 7.84 18.15
C CYS A 102 27.81 8.30 18.55
N LYS A 103 28.01 8.64 19.83
CA LYS A 103 29.29 9.12 20.37
C LYS A 103 30.15 8.01 20.99
N ASP A 104 29.58 6.81 21.14
CA ASP A 104 30.20 5.70 21.88
C ASP A 104 31.18 4.87 21.01
N HIS A 105 31.22 5.10 19.70
CA HIS A 105 32.08 4.36 18.77
C HIS A 105 32.39 5.17 17.49
N PRO A 106 33.44 4.83 16.72
CA PRO A 106 33.67 5.40 15.40
C PRO A 106 32.52 5.09 14.43
N PRO A 107 32.26 5.92 13.40
CA PRO A 107 31.22 5.65 12.40
C PRO A 107 31.41 4.30 11.69
N TRP A 108 30.29 3.71 11.25
CA TRP A 108 30.28 2.53 10.38
C TRP A 108 31.23 2.74 9.18
N PRO A 109 32.06 1.73 8.82
CA PRO A 109 32.06 0.34 9.29
C PRO A 109 32.94 0.03 10.50
N ARG A 110 33.62 1.04 11.08
CA ARG A 110 34.62 0.83 12.13
C ARG A 110 34.03 0.56 13.52
N GLY A 111 32.72 0.79 13.71
CA GLY A 111 32.05 0.52 14.96
C GLY A 111 30.52 0.62 14.83
N ILE A 112 29.84 -0.17 15.65
CA ILE A 112 28.39 -0.17 15.83
C ILE A 112 28.08 -0.60 17.27
N CYS A 113 27.01 -0.07 17.87
CA CYS A 113 26.54 -0.49 19.19
C CYS A 113 25.03 -0.76 19.17
N SER A 114 24.53 -1.45 20.19
CA SER A 114 23.11 -1.80 20.31
C SER A 114 22.16 -0.59 20.38
N LYS A 115 22.67 0.61 20.72
CA LYS A 115 21.85 1.84 20.76
C LYS A 115 21.59 2.44 19.38
N CYS A 116 22.53 2.27 18.44
CA CYS A 116 22.45 2.85 17.10
C CYS A 116 22.11 1.82 16.02
N GLN A 117 22.37 0.54 16.29
CA GLN A 117 22.00 -0.57 15.41
C GLN A 117 20.48 -0.62 15.26
N PRO A 118 19.97 -0.72 14.02
CA PRO A 118 18.55 -0.95 13.80
C PRO A 118 18.19 -2.38 14.23
N ASN A 119 16.98 -2.56 14.75
CA ASN A 119 16.51 -3.88 15.17
C ASN A 119 16.39 -4.82 13.95
N ALA A 120 16.56 -6.12 14.20
CA ALA A 120 16.20 -7.14 13.23
C ALA A 120 14.71 -7.01 12.85
N ILE A 121 14.39 -7.30 11.59
CA ILE A 121 13.05 -7.12 11.03
C ILE A 121 12.40 -8.48 10.93
N THR A 122 11.28 -8.68 11.62
CA THR A 122 10.44 -9.87 11.45
C THR A 122 9.26 -9.53 10.56
N LEU A 123 9.27 -10.05 9.33
CA LEU A 123 8.20 -9.94 8.35
C LEU A 123 6.93 -10.62 8.86
N ASN A 124 5.99 -9.79 9.31
CA ASN A 124 4.66 -10.22 9.73
C ASN A 124 3.61 -9.83 8.68
N ARG A 125 2.53 -10.62 8.58
CA ARG A 125 1.38 -10.23 7.76
C ARG A 125 0.78 -8.94 8.32
N GLN A 126 0.74 -7.89 7.49
CA GLN A 126 0.13 -6.62 7.86
C GLN A 126 -1.39 -6.83 8.02
N VAL A 127 -1.95 -6.38 9.16
CA VAL A 127 -3.35 -6.64 9.52
C VAL A 127 -4.33 -5.60 8.95
N PHE A 128 -3.80 -4.51 8.42
CA PHE A 128 -4.56 -3.40 7.84
C PHE A 128 -4.02 -3.01 6.47
N ARG A 129 -4.79 -2.20 5.73
CA ARG A 129 -4.37 -1.58 4.46
C ARG A 129 -4.86 -0.14 4.38
N HIS A 130 -4.12 0.71 3.66
CA HIS A 130 -4.44 2.14 3.51
C HIS A 130 -5.57 2.42 2.52
N VAL A 131 -5.73 1.57 1.51
CA VAL A 131 -6.81 1.63 0.52
C VAL A 131 -7.44 0.25 0.42
N ASP A 132 -8.77 0.20 0.46
CA ASP A 132 -9.56 -1.04 0.50
C ASP A 132 -10.09 -1.45 -0.86
N ASN A 133 -10.27 -0.49 -1.77
CA ASN A 133 -10.80 -0.72 -3.10
C ASN A 133 -10.15 0.20 -4.13
N VAL A 134 -9.95 -0.30 -5.35
CA VAL A 134 -9.58 0.50 -6.52
C VAL A 134 -10.73 0.37 -7.50
N MET A 135 -11.27 1.50 -7.96
CA MET A 135 -12.37 1.53 -8.91
C MET A 135 -12.06 2.50 -10.04
N PHE A 136 -12.21 2.03 -11.27
CA PHE A 136 -12.16 2.88 -12.45
C PHE A 136 -13.56 3.46 -12.69
N GLU A 137 -13.66 4.77 -12.90
CA GLU A 137 -14.95 5.43 -13.11
C GLU A 137 -15.67 4.96 -14.37
N ASN A 138 -14.92 4.58 -15.40
CA ASN A 138 -15.44 4.09 -16.66
C ASN A 138 -14.55 2.95 -17.19
N PRO A 139 -15.13 1.81 -17.61
CA PRO A 139 -14.39 0.73 -18.28
C PRO A 139 -13.52 1.20 -19.47
N GLU A 140 -13.97 2.23 -20.21
CA GLU A 140 -13.24 2.79 -21.36
C GLU A 140 -11.82 3.27 -21.00
N ILE A 141 -11.59 3.68 -19.74
CA ILE A 141 -10.26 4.10 -19.26
C ILE A 141 -9.27 2.93 -19.39
N VAL A 142 -9.70 1.74 -18.99
CA VAL A 142 -8.88 0.52 -19.02
C VAL A 142 -8.80 -0.03 -20.44
N GLU A 143 -9.90 -0.01 -21.18
CA GLU A 143 -9.93 -0.45 -22.58
C GLU A 143 -8.92 0.32 -23.44
N ARG A 144 -8.89 1.65 -23.31
CA ARG A 144 -7.93 2.49 -24.03
C ARG A 144 -6.47 2.17 -23.66
N PHE A 145 -6.21 1.86 -22.38
CA PHE A 145 -4.89 1.46 -21.93
C PHE A 145 -4.47 0.09 -22.51
N LEU A 146 -5.44 -0.84 -22.63
CA LEU A 146 -5.22 -2.17 -23.19
C LEU A 146 -5.03 -2.18 -24.70
N ASP A 147 -5.51 -1.18 -25.42
CA ASP A 147 -5.35 -1.08 -26.89
C ASP A 147 -3.89 -1.07 -27.34
N TYR A 148 -2.98 -0.52 -26.51
CA TYR A 148 -1.55 -0.59 -26.77
C TYR A 148 -1.06 -2.05 -26.82
N TRP A 149 -1.44 -2.86 -25.83
CA TRP A 149 -1.08 -4.27 -25.79
C TRP A 149 -1.73 -5.06 -26.94
N ARG A 150 -3.01 -4.79 -27.24
CA ARG A 150 -3.73 -5.46 -28.34
C ARG A 150 -3.10 -5.22 -29.70
N SER A 151 -2.60 -4.00 -29.93
CA SER A 151 -2.00 -3.61 -31.21
C SER A 151 -0.53 -4.01 -31.36
N SER A 152 0.25 -4.00 -30.26
CA SER A 152 1.69 -4.23 -30.29
C SER A 152 2.14 -5.61 -29.79
N GLY A 153 1.36 -6.23 -28.91
CA GLY A 153 1.76 -7.39 -28.11
C GLY A 153 2.83 -7.10 -27.06
N HIS A 154 3.15 -5.82 -26.80
CA HIS A 154 4.09 -5.41 -25.76
C HIS A 154 3.38 -4.98 -24.48
N GLN A 155 4.01 -5.20 -23.34
CA GLN A 155 3.47 -4.82 -22.05
C GLN A 155 3.47 -3.30 -21.87
N ARG A 156 2.62 -2.80 -20.97
CA ARG A 156 2.45 -1.37 -20.77
C ARG A 156 2.30 -1.02 -19.29
N MET A 157 2.72 0.18 -18.94
CA MET A 157 2.56 0.76 -17.61
C MET A 157 1.96 2.16 -17.71
N GLY A 158 1.17 2.55 -16.70
CA GLY A 158 0.67 3.91 -16.55
C GLY A 158 0.52 4.31 -15.08
N PHE A 159 0.48 5.61 -14.85
CA PHE A 159 0.12 6.21 -13.57
C PHE A 159 -1.38 6.46 -13.50
N LEU A 160 -1.99 6.09 -12.39
CA LEU A 160 -3.41 6.25 -12.12
C LEU A 160 -3.65 7.61 -11.49
N TYR A 161 -4.47 8.44 -12.14
CA TYR A 161 -4.92 9.72 -11.60
C TYR A 161 -6.37 9.62 -11.17
N GLY A 162 -6.67 10.20 -10.02
CA GLY A 162 -7.94 10.02 -9.36
C GLY A 162 -8.05 10.74 -8.03
N LYS A 163 -8.95 10.26 -7.19
CA LYS A 163 -9.19 10.77 -5.83
C LYS A 163 -9.39 9.62 -4.86
N TYR A 164 -9.16 9.88 -3.58
CA TYR A 164 -9.51 8.96 -2.51
C TYR A 164 -10.86 9.33 -1.93
N GLU A 165 -11.76 8.37 -1.83
CA GLU A 165 -13.14 8.55 -1.37
C GLU A 165 -13.47 7.56 -0.25
N VAL A 166 -14.49 7.88 0.55
CA VAL A 166 -15.01 6.95 1.55
C VAL A 166 -15.62 5.74 0.85
N HIS A 167 -15.28 4.54 1.33
CA HIS A 167 -15.81 3.28 0.83
C HIS A 167 -16.71 2.62 1.88
N GLY A 168 -17.98 2.40 1.53
CA GLY A 168 -19.00 1.92 2.46
C GLY A 168 -18.97 0.41 2.75
N ASP A 169 -18.39 -0.40 1.88
CA ASP A 169 -18.43 -1.88 2.02
C ASP A 169 -17.42 -2.40 3.06
N VAL A 170 -16.48 -1.56 3.48
CA VAL A 170 -15.53 -1.84 4.56
C VAL A 170 -15.66 -0.76 5.63
N PRO A 171 -15.79 -1.10 6.92
CA PRO A 171 -15.88 -0.09 7.98
C PRO A 171 -14.70 0.88 7.94
N LEU A 172 -15.01 2.18 7.83
CA LEU A 172 -14.03 3.26 7.66
C LEU A 172 -13.08 3.05 6.47
N GLY A 173 -13.57 2.43 5.39
CA GLY A 173 -12.77 2.08 4.24
C GLY A 173 -12.46 3.26 3.32
N ILE A 174 -11.39 3.13 2.53
CA ILE A 174 -11.02 4.09 1.49
C ILE A 174 -11.05 3.41 0.12
N ARG A 175 -11.63 4.08 -0.87
CA ARG A 175 -11.54 3.71 -2.29
C ARG A 175 -10.65 4.68 -3.04
N ALA A 176 -9.76 4.18 -3.89
CA ALA A 176 -9.10 4.97 -4.93
C ALA A 176 -9.97 4.96 -6.19
N SER A 177 -10.60 6.09 -6.49
CA SER A 177 -11.42 6.29 -7.69
C SER A 177 -10.55 6.84 -8.81
N VAL A 178 -10.29 6.03 -9.82
CA VAL A 178 -9.41 6.34 -10.95
C VAL A 178 -10.24 6.92 -12.08
N VAL A 179 -9.82 8.10 -12.55
CA VAL A 179 -10.48 8.85 -13.62
C VAL A 179 -9.66 8.89 -14.91
N ALA A 180 -8.34 8.68 -14.81
CA ALA A 180 -7.45 8.66 -15.96
C ALA A 180 -6.23 7.78 -15.71
N ILE A 181 -5.67 7.26 -16.80
CA ILE A 181 -4.36 6.62 -16.84
C ILE A 181 -3.46 7.51 -17.70
N TYR A 182 -2.35 7.96 -17.13
CA TYR A 182 -1.29 8.66 -17.83
C TYR A 182 -0.15 7.69 -18.11
N GLU A 183 0.20 7.52 -19.38
CA GLU A 183 1.29 6.63 -19.80
C GLU A 183 2.59 7.43 -19.94
N PRO A 184 3.53 7.34 -18.99
CA PRO A 184 4.80 8.06 -19.11
C PRO A 184 5.64 7.50 -20.27
N PRO A 185 6.64 8.26 -20.75
CA PRO A 185 7.64 7.76 -21.68
C PRO A 185 8.25 6.43 -21.19
N GLN A 186 8.18 5.38 -22.02
CA GLN A 186 8.63 4.05 -21.66
C GLN A 186 9.02 3.22 -22.89
N GLU A 187 10.01 2.36 -22.74
CA GLU A 187 10.36 1.31 -23.67
C GLU A 187 9.71 0.00 -23.21
N SER A 188 8.84 -0.53 -24.05
CA SER A 188 8.02 -1.71 -23.77
C SER A 188 8.42 -2.85 -24.70
N SER A 189 8.56 -4.05 -24.14
CA SER A 189 8.70 -5.30 -24.87
C SER A 189 7.64 -6.31 -24.43
N ARG A 190 7.72 -7.55 -24.90
CA ARG A 190 6.82 -8.63 -24.46
C ARG A 190 7.02 -9.00 -22.99
N ASP A 191 8.23 -8.82 -22.48
CA ASP A 191 8.67 -9.37 -21.18
C ASP A 191 9.26 -8.29 -20.26
N SER A 192 9.32 -7.02 -20.70
CA SER A 192 9.94 -5.94 -19.92
C SER A 192 9.35 -4.57 -20.21
N ILE A 193 9.40 -3.71 -19.21
CA ILE A 193 9.03 -2.30 -19.29
C ILE A 193 10.16 -1.49 -18.64
N THR A 194 10.70 -0.52 -19.37
CA THR A 194 11.70 0.43 -18.87
C THR A 194 11.14 1.83 -18.95
N LEU A 195 10.98 2.49 -17.80
CA LEU A 195 10.56 3.89 -17.76
C LEU A 195 11.71 4.79 -18.21
N LEU A 196 11.37 5.78 -19.04
CA LEU A 196 12.29 6.82 -19.49
C LEU A 196 12.05 8.11 -18.69
N PRO A 197 12.99 9.08 -18.73
CA PRO A 197 12.76 10.40 -18.16
C PRO A 197 11.49 11.05 -18.71
N ASP A 198 10.67 11.61 -17.83
CA ASP A 198 9.41 12.27 -18.17
C ASP A 198 9.47 13.77 -17.92
N ASP A 199 9.79 14.53 -18.96
CA ASP A 199 9.85 16.00 -18.91
C ASP A 199 8.47 16.65 -18.68
N LYS A 200 7.37 15.91 -18.92
CA LYS A 200 5.99 16.42 -18.80
C LYS A 200 5.31 16.00 -17.50
N GLY A 201 5.92 15.09 -16.72
CA GLY A 201 5.31 14.52 -15.51
C GLY A 201 4.82 15.59 -14.53
N ASN A 202 5.64 16.61 -14.26
CA ASN A 202 5.26 17.71 -13.35
C ASN A 202 4.08 18.53 -13.89
N ILE A 203 4.02 18.78 -15.20
CA ILE A 203 2.92 19.52 -15.82
C ILE A 203 1.61 18.73 -15.68
N VAL A 204 1.68 17.41 -15.85
CA VAL A 204 0.52 16.52 -15.67
C VAL A 204 0.05 16.50 -14.22
N ASP A 205 0.99 16.44 -13.26
CA ASP A 205 0.68 16.51 -11.83
C ASP A 205 0.02 17.85 -11.46
N ASP A 206 0.51 18.98 -11.97
CA ASP A 206 -0.07 20.31 -11.75
C ASP A 206 -1.49 20.43 -12.34
N LEU A 207 -1.69 19.92 -13.56
CA LEU A 207 -3.01 19.89 -14.21
C LEU A 207 -3.99 19.01 -13.44
N ALA A 208 -3.55 17.84 -13.00
CA ALA A 208 -4.36 16.96 -12.16
C ALA A 208 -4.77 17.68 -10.87
N GLN A 209 -3.84 18.36 -10.19
CA GLN A 209 -4.14 19.11 -8.97
C GLN A 209 -5.18 20.22 -9.20
N GLN A 210 -5.10 20.96 -10.29
CA GLN A 210 -6.09 21.98 -10.65
C GLN A 210 -7.50 21.40 -10.88
N LEU A 211 -7.56 20.14 -11.31
CA LEU A 211 -8.81 19.38 -11.48
C LEU A 211 -9.26 18.68 -10.19
N GLY A 212 -8.57 18.87 -9.07
CA GLY A 212 -8.85 18.19 -7.80
C GLY A 212 -8.48 16.70 -7.82
N LEU A 213 -7.59 16.29 -8.72
CA LEU A 213 -7.10 14.93 -8.87
C LEU A 213 -5.67 14.83 -8.34
N MET A 214 -5.27 13.60 -8.04
CA MET A 214 -3.91 13.27 -7.65
C MET A 214 -3.49 11.92 -8.21
N LYS A 215 -2.18 11.66 -8.21
CA LYS A 215 -1.63 10.36 -8.56
C LYS A 215 -1.93 9.36 -7.44
N VAL A 216 -2.87 8.46 -7.66
CA VAL A 216 -3.38 7.52 -6.64
C VAL A 216 -2.72 6.14 -6.70
N GLY A 217 -2.04 5.82 -7.80
CA GLY A 217 -1.38 4.53 -7.98
C GLY A 217 -0.71 4.38 -9.34
N TRP A 218 -0.35 3.15 -9.67
CA TRP A 218 0.16 2.76 -10.98
C TRP A 218 -0.48 1.45 -11.42
N ILE A 219 -0.51 1.23 -12.73
CA ILE A 219 -1.04 0.04 -13.39
C ILE A 219 -0.01 -0.50 -14.37
N PHE A 220 0.11 -1.81 -14.47
CA PHE A 220 0.94 -2.47 -15.48
C PHE A 220 0.27 -3.73 -16.01
N THR A 221 0.64 -4.15 -17.21
CA THR A 221 0.15 -5.38 -17.82
C THR A 221 1.16 -6.50 -17.70
N ASP A 222 0.66 -7.72 -17.50
CA ASP A 222 1.35 -8.98 -17.70
C ASP A 222 0.42 -9.92 -18.48
N LEU A 223 0.22 -9.58 -19.75
CA LEU A 223 -0.71 -10.27 -20.62
C LEU A 223 0.05 -11.10 -21.65
N VAL A 224 -0.27 -12.39 -21.70
CA VAL A 224 0.25 -13.32 -22.70
C VAL A 224 -0.95 -13.91 -23.45
N ALA A 225 -1.01 -13.69 -24.76
CA ALA A 225 -2.08 -14.24 -25.59
C ALA A 225 -2.08 -15.79 -25.53
N ASP A 226 -3.28 -16.36 -25.38
CA ASP A 226 -3.49 -17.81 -25.41
C ASP A 226 -4.09 -18.23 -26.76
N ASP A 227 -5.29 -17.74 -27.08
CA ASP A 227 -5.95 -17.93 -28.38
C ASP A 227 -6.36 -16.56 -28.94
N VAL A 228 -5.62 -16.09 -29.95
CA VAL A 228 -5.83 -14.78 -30.58
C VAL A 228 -7.20 -14.69 -31.25
N GLN A 229 -7.75 -15.80 -31.76
CA GLN A 229 -9.06 -15.79 -32.42
C GLN A 229 -10.20 -15.62 -31.42
N LYS A 230 -10.02 -16.15 -30.20
CA LYS A 230 -11.01 -16.03 -29.11
C LYS A 230 -10.77 -14.82 -28.21
N GLY A 231 -9.64 -14.15 -28.36
CA GLY A 231 -9.25 -13.03 -27.50
C GLY A 231 -8.89 -13.44 -26.06
N THR A 232 -8.45 -14.69 -25.85
CA THR A 232 -8.11 -15.20 -24.51
C THR A 232 -6.65 -14.96 -24.16
N VAL A 233 -6.38 -14.89 -22.86
CA VAL A 233 -5.05 -14.66 -22.27
C VAL A 233 -4.70 -15.75 -21.27
N LYS A 234 -3.41 -16.04 -21.08
CA LYS A 234 -2.97 -17.08 -20.15
C LYS A 234 -3.08 -16.65 -18.68
N HIS A 235 -3.49 -17.57 -17.82
CA HIS A 235 -3.47 -17.41 -16.36
C HIS A 235 -2.06 -17.66 -15.77
N VAL A 236 -1.14 -16.73 -15.97
CA VAL A 236 0.28 -16.89 -15.58
C VAL A 236 0.56 -16.62 -14.10
N ARG A 237 -0.33 -15.88 -13.42
CA ARG A 237 -0.21 -15.49 -12.00
C ARG A 237 -1.22 -16.23 -11.14
N ASN A 238 -0.76 -17.22 -10.38
CA ASN A 238 -1.63 -18.06 -9.55
C ASN A 238 -0.86 -18.66 -8.35
N ILE A 239 -1.52 -19.54 -7.60
CA ILE A 239 -0.98 -20.19 -6.40
C ILE A 239 0.26 -21.06 -6.69
N ASP A 240 0.37 -21.61 -7.90
CA ASP A 240 1.49 -22.46 -8.32
C ASP A 240 2.66 -21.66 -8.89
N SER A 241 2.48 -20.34 -9.10
CA SER A 241 3.50 -19.41 -9.58
C SER A 241 3.77 -18.29 -8.58
N HIS A 242 3.26 -17.09 -8.84
CA HIS A 242 3.34 -15.91 -8.01
C HIS A 242 2.25 -14.91 -8.40
N PHE A 243 1.89 -14.04 -7.46
CA PHE A 243 0.94 -12.95 -7.71
C PHE A 243 1.64 -11.66 -8.14
N LEU A 244 2.70 -11.29 -7.40
CA LEU A 244 3.63 -10.22 -7.74
C LEU A 244 5.06 -10.74 -7.67
N SER A 245 5.89 -10.33 -8.62
CA SER A 245 7.32 -10.62 -8.59
C SER A 245 8.03 -9.75 -7.55
N ALA A 246 9.23 -10.16 -7.14
CA ALA A 246 10.07 -9.38 -6.24
C ALA A 246 10.43 -8.02 -6.85
N GLN A 247 10.65 -7.95 -8.17
CA GLN A 247 10.91 -6.70 -8.88
C GLN A 247 9.69 -5.77 -8.85
N GLU A 248 8.49 -6.32 -9.04
CA GLU A 248 7.24 -5.55 -8.94
C GLU A 248 6.99 -5.08 -7.49
N CYS A 249 7.26 -5.92 -6.50
CA CYS A 249 7.16 -5.53 -5.09
C CYS A 249 8.14 -4.40 -4.74
N ILE A 250 9.38 -4.48 -5.24
CA ILE A 250 10.38 -3.43 -5.03
C ILE A 250 9.97 -2.15 -5.75
N THR A 251 9.44 -2.24 -6.98
CA THR A 251 8.92 -1.10 -7.74
C THR A 251 7.73 -0.45 -7.04
N ALA A 252 6.77 -1.24 -6.56
CA ALA A 252 5.63 -0.77 -5.78
C ALA A 252 6.08 -0.10 -4.47
N GLY A 253 7.05 -0.69 -3.76
CA GLY A 253 7.65 -0.09 -2.58
C GLY A 253 8.36 1.23 -2.87
N HIS A 254 9.03 1.34 -4.03
CA HIS A 254 9.64 2.58 -4.48
C HIS A 254 8.57 3.66 -4.71
N PHE A 255 7.51 3.36 -5.46
CA PHE A 255 6.44 4.33 -5.71
C PHE A 255 5.67 4.71 -4.44
N GLN A 256 5.39 3.77 -3.53
CA GLN A 256 4.77 4.08 -2.25
C GLN A 256 5.65 4.99 -1.38
N ASN A 257 6.98 4.83 -1.41
CA ASN A 257 7.90 5.73 -0.71
C ASN A 257 7.98 7.14 -1.33
N LEU A 258 7.74 7.27 -2.64
CA LEU A 258 7.63 8.57 -3.31
C LEU A 258 6.31 9.29 -3.01
N HIS A 259 5.28 8.55 -2.57
CA HIS A 259 3.95 9.08 -2.28
C HIS A 259 3.55 8.75 -0.83
N PRO A 260 4.26 9.29 0.18
CA PRO A 260 3.98 9.00 1.58
C PRO A 260 2.61 9.56 1.99
N ASN A 261 1.89 8.82 2.83
CA ASN A 261 0.58 9.25 3.32
C ASN A 261 0.72 10.24 4.50
N PRO A 262 0.22 11.48 4.37
CA PRO A 262 0.11 12.42 5.50
C PRO A 262 -0.63 11.79 6.69
N CYS A 263 -0.06 11.91 7.88
CA CYS A 263 -0.67 11.37 9.10
C CYS A 263 -0.19 12.13 10.34
N LYS A 264 -1.10 12.82 11.02
CA LYS A 264 -0.79 13.62 12.23
C LYS A 264 -0.38 12.77 13.43
N LEU A 265 -0.77 11.50 13.45
CA LEU A 265 -0.38 10.54 14.49
C LEU A 265 1.05 10.02 14.31
N SER A 266 1.73 10.35 13.21
CA SER A 266 3.13 10.06 13.02
C SER A 266 4.00 11.22 13.49
N PRO A 267 5.09 10.98 14.26
CA PRO A 267 6.06 12.01 14.61
C PRO A 267 6.70 12.69 13.40
N THR A 268 6.82 11.95 12.28
CA THR A 268 7.37 12.47 11.02
C THR A 268 6.34 13.22 10.17
N GLY A 269 5.06 13.18 10.55
CA GLY A 269 3.94 13.68 9.75
C GLY A 269 3.48 12.72 8.64
N TYR A 270 4.11 11.56 8.48
CA TYR A 270 3.76 10.61 7.42
C TYR A 270 3.80 9.16 7.91
N PHE A 271 2.82 8.34 7.51
CA PHE A 271 2.78 6.93 7.86
C PHE A 271 2.23 6.04 6.73
N GLY A 272 3.09 5.17 6.21
CA GLY A 272 2.78 4.31 5.06
C GLY A 272 2.44 5.10 3.80
N SER A 273 1.61 4.54 2.92
CA SER A 273 1.21 5.16 1.66
C SER A 273 -0.15 4.64 1.19
N LYS A 274 -0.96 5.52 0.60
CA LYS A 274 -2.20 5.16 -0.11
C LYS A 274 -1.97 4.81 -1.59
N PHE A 275 -0.73 4.84 -2.07
CA PHE A 275 -0.42 4.60 -3.48
C PHE A 275 -0.63 3.13 -3.85
N VAL A 276 -1.59 2.85 -4.73
CA VAL A 276 -1.98 1.49 -5.10
C VAL A 276 -1.20 0.96 -6.29
N THR A 277 -1.11 -0.36 -6.41
CA THR A 277 -0.54 -1.09 -7.54
C THR A 277 -1.63 -1.91 -8.19
N VAL A 278 -1.82 -1.79 -9.50
CA VAL A 278 -2.79 -2.61 -10.26
C VAL A 278 -2.04 -3.44 -11.29
N CYS A 279 -2.22 -4.76 -11.24
CA CYS A 279 -1.70 -5.69 -12.25
C CYS A 279 -2.84 -6.13 -13.18
N VAL A 280 -2.64 -6.03 -14.48
CA VAL A 280 -3.59 -6.53 -15.48
C VAL A 280 -3.06 -7.84 -16.06
N THR A 281 -3.73 -8.96 -15.78
CA THR A 281 -3.30 -10.33 -16.10
C THR A 281 -4.49 -11.19 -16.55
N GLY A 282 -4.25 -12.43 -16.96
CA GLY A 282 -5.31 -13.42 -17.17
C GLY A 282 -5.83 -14.02 -15.88
N ASP A 283 -7.14 -14.23 -15.77
CA ASP A 283 -7.80 -14.95 -14.66
C ASP A 283 -7.90 -16.47 -14.89
N ASP A 284 -8.56 -17.19 -13.97
CA ASP A 284 -8.79 -18.64 -14.05
C ASP A 284 -9.67 -19.10 -15.21
N LYS A 285 -10.29 -18.15 -15.93
CA LYS A 285 -11.10 -18.37 -17.14
C LYS A 285 -10.39 -17.86 -18.39
N ASN A 286 -9.10 -17.55 -18.31
CA ASN A 286 -8.29 -17.00 -19.39
C ASN A 286 -8.86 -15.68 -19.96
N GLN A 287 -9.53 -14.90 -19.12
CA GLN A 287 -10.04 -13.57 -19.43
C GLN A 287 -9.12 -12.50 -18.83
N VAL A 288 -9.09 -11.32 -19.47
CA VAL A 288 -8.35 -10.18 -18.91
C VAL A 288 -9.01 -9.74 -17.61
N HIS A 289 -8.22 -9.64 -16.55
CA HIS A 289 -8.63 -9.27 -15.22
C HIS A 289 -7.63 -8.30 -14.58
N MET A 290 -8.07 -7.56 -13.57
CA MET A 290 -7.24 -6.60 -12.83
C MET A 290 -7.18 -6.96 -11.35
N GLU A 291 -5.97 -7.02 -10.82
CA GLU A 291 -5.71 -7.32 -9.42
C GLU A 291 -5.07 -6.11 -8.72
N GLY A 292 -5.66 -5.68 -7.60
CA GLY A 292 -5.19 -4.55 -6.80
C GLY A 292 -4.32 -4.98 -5.62
N TYR A 293 -3.17 -4.34 -5.48
CA TYR A 293 -2.16 -4.62 -4.46
C TYR A 293 -1.62 -3.34 -3.81
N ALA A 294 -1.03 -3.51 -2.62
CA ALA A 294 -0.13 -2.54 -1.99
C ALA A 294 0.91 -3.33 -1.20
N VAL A 295 2.16 -2.86 -1.19
CA VAL A 295 3.19 -3.49 -0.36
C VAL A 295 3.09 -3.02 1.09
N SER A 296 3.53 -3.87 2.00
CA SER A 296 3.49 -3.58 3.44
C SER A 296 4.46 -2.47 3.83
N SER A 297 4.22 -1.86 4.99
CA SER A 297 5.12 -0.85 5.58
C SER A 297 6.54 -1.41 5.80
N GLN A 298 6.66 -2.72 6.03
CA GLN A 298 7.94 -3.43 6.14
C GLN A 298 8.67 -3.48 4.80
N CYS A 299 7.96 -3.79 3.72
CA CYS A 299 8.53 -3.76 2.36
C CYS A 299 8.94 -2.34 1.97
N MET A 300 8.11 -1.33 2.24
CA MET A 300 8.44 0.08 2.02
C MET A 300 9.76 0.46 2.71
N ALA A 301 9.93 0.12 3.99
CA ALA A 301 11.16 0.42 4.73
C ALA A 301 12.39 -0.28 4.15
N LEU A 302 12.28 -1.57 3.83
CA LEU A 302 13.35 -2.36 3.23
C LEU A 302 13.75 -1.82 1.84
N VAL A 303 12.81 -1.36 1.03
CA VAL A 303 13.09 -0.75 -0.28
C VAL A 303 13.72 0.64 -0.13
N ARG A 304 13.16 1.51 0.73
CA ARG A 304 13.68 2.86 1.01
C ARG A 304 15.13 2.82 1.47
N ASP A 305 15.45 1.82 2.28
CA ASP A 305 16.78 1.63 2.86
C ASP A 305 17.64 0.69 2.02
N GLN A 306 17.20 0.33 0.81
CA GLN A 306 17.93 -0.46 -0.18
C GLN A 306 18.41 -1.82 0.34
N CYS A 307 17.65 -2.47 1.22
CA CYS A 307 17.96 -3.77 1.80
C CYS A 307 17.58 -4.96 0.90
N LEU A 308 16.71 -4.76 -0.09
CA LEU A 308 16.20 -5.81 -0.98
C LEU A 308 16.74 -5.67 -2.42
N ILE A 309 16.93 -6.81 -3.08
CA ILE A 309 17.12 -6.93 -4.53
C ILE A 309 16.24 -8.04 -5.09
N PRO A 310 15.78 -7.94 -6.34
CA PRO A 310 15.06 -9.04 -6.98
C PRO A 310 16.03 -10.20 -7.24
N THR A 311 15.52 -11.43 -7.21
CA THR A 311 16.30 -12.60 -7.66
C THR A 311 16.13 -12.82 -9.16
N LYS A 312 17.10 -13.50 -9.79
CA LYS A 312 17.10 -13.75 -11.23
C LYS A 312 16.23 -14.95 -11.63
N ASP A 313 16.28 -16.02 -10.83
CA ASP A 313 15.74 -17.32 -11.23
C ASP A 313 14.34 -17.60 -10.67
N LEU A 314 13.95 -16.94 -9.57
CA LEU A 314 12.68 -17.18 -8.88
C LEU A 314 11.94 -15.87 -8.64
N PRO A 315 11.03 -15.45 -9.54
CA PRO A 315 10.35 -14.15 -9.43
C PRO A 315 9.62 -13.95 -8.09
N GLN A 316 9.18 -15.02 -7.43
CA GLN A 316 8.53 -15.00 -6.12
C GLN A 316 9.47 -14.71 -4.93
N LEU A 317 10.79 -14.74 -5.12
CA LEU A 317 11.77 -14.55 -4.05
C LEU A 317 12.53 -13.21 -4.19
N GLY A 318 12.61 -12.48 -3.09
CA GLY A 318 13.50 -11.33 -2.92
C GLY A 318 14.73 -11.71 -2.10
N TYR A 319 15.89 -11.17 -2.44
CA TYR A 319 17.13 -11.38 -1.71
C TYR A 319 17.44 -10.19 -0.81
N VAL A 320 17.78 -10.47 0.44
CA VAL A 320 18.23 -9.47 1.41
C VAL A 320 19.72 -9.29 1.23
N LYS A 321 20.15 -8.05 0.95
CA LYS A 321 21.57 -7.75 0.73
C LYS A 321 22.39 -8.07 1.98
N GLU A 322 23.60 -8.57 1.76
CA GLU A 322 24.58 -8.68 2.83
C GLU A 322 25.08 -7.30 3.26
N SER A 323 25.42 -7.17 4.54
CA SER A 323 26.08 -5.96 5.04
C SER A 323 27.44 -5.77 4.38
N SER A 324 27.79 -4.52 4.09
CA SER A 324 29.08 -4.11 3.52
C SER A 324 29.64 -2.90 4.24
N ASP A 325 30.89 -2.55 3.97
CA ASP A 325 31.53 -1.34 4.50
C ASP A 325 30.73 -0.05 4.23
N LYS A 326 29.91 -0.04 3.18
CA LYS A 326 29.07 1.10 2.79
C LYS A 326 27.70 1.11 3.47
N GLN A 327 27.16 -0.06 3.79
CA GLN A 327 25.79 -0.20 4.25
C GLN A 327 25.65 -1.39 5.20
N TYR A 328 25.16 -1.12 6.40
CA TYR A 328 24.62 -2.15 7.27
C TYR A 328 23.20 -2.53 6.84
N VAL A 329 22.93 -3.83 6.79
CA VAL A 329 21.60 -4.40 6.51
C VAL A 329 21.21 -5.25 7.72
N PRO A 330 20.06 -4.97 8.38
CA PRO A 330 19.61 -5.75 9.52
C PRO A 330 19.19 -7.16 9.09
N ASP A 331 19.26 -8.11 10.02
CA ASP A 331 18.71 -9.44 9.80
C ASP A 331 17.20 -9.36 9.53
N VAL A 332 16.73 -10.13 8.54
CA VAL A 332 15.33 -10.19 8.15
C VAL A 332 14.82 -11.62 8.33
N TYR A 333 13.85 -11.79 9.21
CA TYR A 333 13.18 -13.05 9.49
C TYR A 333 11.75 -13.03 8.96
N TYR A 334 11.17 -14.18 8.67
CA TYR A 334 9.74 -14.32 8.40
C TYR A 334 9.21 -15.59 9.07
N LYS A 335 7.94 -15.58 9.46
CA LYS A 335 7.32 -16.74 10.10
C LYS A 335 6.84 -17.71 9.02
N VAL A 336 7.37 -18.94 9.03
CA VAL A 336 6.78 -20.05 8.28
C VAL A 336 5.64 -20.62 9.12
N ILE A 337 4.41 -20.55 8.59
CA ILE A 337 3.27 -21.27 9.15
C ILE A 337 3.19 -22.57 8.36
N PHE A 338 3.58 -23.68 9.00
CA PHE A 338 3.38 -25.03 8.47
C PHE A 338 1.94 -25.49 8.68
#